data_AF-G8XHT1-F1
#
_entry.id   AF-G8XHT1-F1
#
_cell.length_a   1.000
_cell.length_b   1.000
_cell.length_c   1.000
_cell.angle_alpha   90.00
_cell.angle_beta   90.00
_cell.angle_gamma   90.00
#
_symmetry.space_group_name_H-M   'P 1'
#
loop_
_entity.id
_entity.type
_entity.pdbx_description
1 polymer ?
#
loop_
_entity_poly.entity_id
_entity_poly.type
_entity_poly.pdbx_seq_one_letter_code
_entity_poly.pdbx_strand_id
1 'polypeptide(L)'
;MGLTEPSAGERELRTRMLDQQRALNRALAEAARRHRRGHPLPVAVDPARLYPVLLPAGEEARAIDPDAPSPTPALREVLCLRCEYGFQVLNRADLTRHGHEPMLRGRALDNLAALPAEGQLILKVRDGYWHHVSAVSPLTSSHLLELPHYYERFSGGKKLPPEGALVVVPAPQQILLSSLERPFSYHILPDLAEYEPSQWGQPLDPLSPHVYWWLDGRLIEVTKRRENGELRVDLPDDLRYLIDRLVAPPDVRLMHYQFGHRTIPDLAVEAEGKREEVFSKEFGLGLLGLWRSEHGRPQYAPNPLPVDGLRAELAWLDNRHRLLLFAFPKPLHDKEVFFTALARRDGVGELRYFLLEHNVVDGEQKPRLTERRLGSWEEVELRVGVKATKRAFFNAIALQFLTERGPGRLLRRFFR
;
A
#
# COMPACT_ATOMS: atom_id res chain seq x y z
N MET A 1 9.61 8.96 -17.13
CA MET A 1 8.45 9.42 -17.93
C MET A 1 8.56 10.92 -18.06
N GLY A 2 8.55 11.46 -19.27
CA GLY A 2 8.54 12.92 -19.46
C GLY A 2 7.19 13.46 -19.03
N LEU A 3 7.16 14.38 -18.06
CA LEU A 3 5.94 15.07 -17.66
C LEU A 3 5.48 15.92 -18.85
N THR A 4 4.33 15.60 -19.44
CA THR A 4 3.67 16.47 -20.41
C THR A 4 3.33 17.79 -19.74
N GLU A 5 3.55 18.92 -20.41
CA GLU A 5 3.15 20.21 -19.85
C GLU A 5 1.66 20.20 -19.49
N PRO A 6 1.27 20.75 -18.32
CA PRO A 6 -0.13 20.80 -17.93
C PRO A 6 -0.92 21.64 -18.94
N SER A 7 -2.07 21.13 -19.34
CA SER A 7 -3.04 21.81 -20.18
C SER A 7 -3.49 23.15 -19.59
N ALA A 8 -4.08 24.02 -20.42
CA ALA A 8 -4.60 25.31 -19.95
C ALA A 8 -5.64 25.14 -18.83
N GLY A 9 -6.50 24.12 -18.93
CA GLY A 9 -7.50 23.80 -17.90
C GLY A 9 -6.87 23.37 -16.57
N GLU A 10 -5.81 22.55 -16.61
CA GLU A 10 -5.07 22.15 -15.40
C GLU A 10 -4.39 23.35 -14.73
N ARG A 11 -3.85 24.28 -15.51
CA ARG A 11 -3.26 25.52 -14.98
C ARG A 11 -4.30 26.42 -14.31
N GLU A 12 -5.47 26.59 -14.91
CA GLU A 12 -6.56 27.37 -14.33
C GLU A 12 -7.09 26.73 -13.04
N LEU A 13 -7.35 25.41 -13.06
CA LEU A 13 -7.77 24.65 -11.89
C LEU A 13 -6.77 24.81 -10.74
N ARG A 14 -5.48 24.66 -11.04
CA ARG A 14 -4.40 24.85 -10.06
C ARG A 14 -4.40 26.26 -9.47
N THR A 15 -4.63 27.29 -10.28
CA THR A 15 -4.68 28.67 -9.80
C THR A 15 -5.82 28.86 -8.80
N ARG A 16 -7.01 28.33 -9.11
CA ARG A 16 -8.17 28.37 -8.21
C ARG A 16 -7.93 27.60 -6.91
N MET A 17 -7.30 26.43 -6.97
CA MET A 17 -6.90 25.65 -5.78
C MET A 17 -5.96 26.47 -4.87
N LEU A 18 -4.95 27.11 -5.44
CA LEU A 18 -3.99 27.94 -4.69
C LEU A 18 -4.67 29.14 -4.02
N ASP A 19 -5.61 29.79 -4.69
CA ASP A 19 -6.34 30.92 -4.14
C ASP A 19 -7.24 30.51 -2.97
N GLN A 20 -7.91 29.36 -3.06
CA GLN A 20 -8.68 28.79 -1.95
C GLN A 20 -7.79 28.39 -0.77
N GLN A 21 -6.62 27.78 -1.04
CA GLN A 21 -5.67 27.44 0.02
C GLN A 21 -5.18 28.69 0.76
N ARG A 22 -4.83 29.75 0.01
CA ARG A 22 -4.42 31.03 0.61
C ARG A 22 -5.54 31.65 1.43
N ALA A 23 -6.80 31.56 0.98
CA ALA A 23 -7.94 32.04 1.74
C ALA A 23 -8.10 31.26 3.07
N LEU A 24 -7.95 29.93 3.04
CA LEU A 24 -7.96 29.11 4.25
C LEU A 24 -6.81 29.46 5.20
N ASN A 25 -5.57 29.55 4.70
CA ASN A 25 -4.41 29.89 5.52
C ASN A 25 -4.56 31.26 6.20
N ARG A 26 -5.11 32.27 5.51
CA ARG A 26 -5.42 33.57 6.12
C ARG A 26 -6.43 33.45 7.25
N ALA A 27 -7.49 32.65 7.07
CA ALA A 27 -8.50 32.41 8.09
C ALA A 27 -7.92 31.72 9.33
N LEU A 28 -7.03 30.74 9.15
CA LEU A 28 -6.33 30.05 10.22
C LEU A 28 -5.44 31.00 11.03
N ALA A 29 -4.61 31.79 10.34
CA ALA A 29 -3.74 32.78 10.97
C ALA A 29 -4.53 33.86 11.74
N GLU A 30 -5.71 34.25 11.24
CA GLU A 30 -6.61 35.16 11.94
C GLU A 30 -7.22 34.51 13.19
N ALA A 31 -7.71 33.27 13.09
CA ALA A 31 -8.29 32.55 14.22
C ALA A 31 -7.27 32.33 15.36
N ALA A 32 -6.03 31.94 15.03
CA ALA A 32 -4.95 31.81 16.01
C ALA A 32 -4.58 33.15 16.68
N ARG A 33 -4.65 34.27 15.94
CA ARG A 33 -4.48 35.62 16.53
C ARG A 33 -5.63 36.01 17.44
N ARG A 34 -6.87 35.67 17.08
CA ARG A 34 -8.07 35.93 17.89
C ARG A 34 -8.06 35.13 19.19
N HIS A 35 -7.75 33.84 19.12
CA HIS A 35 -7.63 32.97 20.30
C HIS A 35 -6.61 33.53 21.31
N ARG A 36 -5.40 33.90 20.85
CA ARG A 36 -4.37 34.51 21.70
C ARG A 36 -4.80 35.82 22.37
N ARG A 37 -5.75 36.54 21.79
CA ARG A 37 -6.30 37.80 22.33
C ARG A 37 -7.59 37.61 23.12
N GLY A 38 -8.14 36.39 23.20
CA GLY A 38 -9.43 36.12 23.83
C GLY A 38 -10.63 36.77 23.12
N HIS A 39 -10.49 37.12 21.83
CA HIS A 39 -11.58 37.76 21.09
C HIS A 39 -12.46 36.72 20.39
N PRO A 40 -13.76 36.67 20.69
CA PRO A 40 -14.70 35.79 20.00
C PRO A 40 -15.01 36.27 18.59
N LEU A 41 -15.64 35.43 17.78
CA LEU A 41 -16.19 35.85 16.49
C LEU A 41 -17.26 36.95 16.64
N PRO A 42 -17.26 37.94 15.72
CA PRO A 42 -18.30 38.96 15.67
C PRO A 42 -19.58 38.51 14.96
N VAL A 43 -19.56 37.35 14.28
CA VAL A 43 -20.67 36.87 13.42
C VAL A 43 -21.38 35.70 14.09
N ALA A 44 -22.71 35.65 13.96
CA ALA A 44 -23.50 34.48 14.37
C ALA A 44 -23.09 33.24 13.56
N VAL A 45 -22.91 32.10 14.22
CA VAL A 45 -22.72 30.80 13.57
C VAL A 45 -24.01 30.39 12.89
N ASP A 46 -23.98 30.27 11.57
CA ASP A 46 -25.00 29.60 10.78
C ASP A 46 -24.65 28.10 10.66
N PRO A 47 -25.40 27.19 11.32
CA PRO A 47 -25.10 25.77 11.30
C PRO A 47 -25.13 25.15 9.89
N ALA A 48 -25.82 25.75 8.92
CA ALA A 48 -25.86 25.25 7.53
C ALA A 48 -24.55 25.53 6.76
N ARG A 49 -23.68 26.38 7.31
CA ARG A 49 -22.39 26.77 6.72
C ARG A 49 -21.20 26.22 7.50
N LEU A 50 -21.45 25.34 8.45
CA LEU A 50 -20.44 24.75 9.31
C LEU A 50 -19.84 23.50 8.65
N TYR A 51 -18.53 23.38 8.61
CA TYR A 51 -17.81 22.24 8.04
C TYR A 51 -16.59 21.88 8.90
N PRO A 52 -16.25 20.59 9.04
CA PRO A 52 -14.98 20.20 9.61
C PRO A 52 -13.87 20.42 8.59
N VAL A 53 -12.71 20.87 9.06
CA VAL A 53 -11.50 21.07 8.28
C VAL A 53 -10.36 20.31 8.94
N LEU A 54 -9.69 19.47 8.16
CA LEU A 54 -8.47 18.82 8.60
C LEU A 54 -7.28 19.76 8.42
N LEU A 55 -6.47 19.87 9.47
CA LEU A 55 -5.25 20.65 9.53
C LEU A 55 -4.07 19.75 9.93
N PRO A 56 -2.82 20.13 9.60
CA PRO A 56 -1.66 19.51 10.22
C PRO A 56 -1.72 19.72 11.74
N ALA A 57 -1.38 18.70 12.54
CA ALA A 57 -1.45 18.74 14.01
C ALA A 57 -0.37 19.64 14.70
N GLY A 58 0.23 20.56 13.94
CA GLY A 58 1.28 21.48 14.38
C GLY A 58 0.80 22.58 15.32
N GLU A 59 1.72 23.49 15.67
CA GLU A 59 1.47 24.56 16.65
C GLU A 59 0.31 25.48 16.25
N GLU A 60 0.13 25.76 14.96
CA GLU A 60 -0.96 26.63 14.50
C GLU A 60 -2.34 26.03 14.80
N ALA A 61 -2.54 24.74 14.53
CA ALA A 61 -3.80 24.07 14.83
C ALA A 61 -4.04 24.00 16.35
N ARG A 62 -2.98 23.74 17.15
CA ARG A 62 -3.06 23.75 18.62
C ARG A 62 -3.33 25.14 19.19
N ALA A 63 -2.84 26.19 18.53
CA ALA A 63 -3.08 27.58 18.94
C ALA A 63 -4.50 28.07 18.62
N ILE A 64 -5.22 27.39 17.71
CA ILE A 64 -6.64 27.64 17.46
C ILE A 64 -7.48 26.97 18.55
N ASP A 65 -7.23 25.68 18.76
CA ASP A 65 -7.90 24.89 19.78
C ASP A 65 -6.99 23.72 20.19
N PRO A 66 -6.44 23.73 21.42
CA PRO A 66 -5.55 22.68 21.91
C PRO A 66 -6.30 21.37 22.22
N ASP A 67 -7.62 21.42 22.37
CA ASP A 67 -8.48 20.28 22.70
C ASP A 67 -9.25 19.73 21.49
N ALA A 68 -9.13 20.39 20.34
CA ALA A 68 -9.71 19.92 19.08
C ALA A 68 -9.41 18.43 18.80
N PRO A 69 -10.40 17.66 18.30
CA PRO A 69 -10.22 16.24 17.99
C PRO A 69 -9.03 16.00 17.06
N SER A 70 -8.30 14.92 17.29
CA SER A 70 -7.13 14.51 16.49
C SER A 70 -7.42 13.14 15.88
N PRO A 71 -7.89 13.05 14.63
CA PRO A 71 -8.14 11.77 13.97
C PRO A 71 -6.87 10.90 13.88
N THR A 72 -5.71 11.56 13.80
CA THR A 72 -4.37 10.95 13.84
C THR A 72 -3.42 11.88 14.62
N PRO A 73 -2.22 11.43 15.01
CA PRO A 73 -1.23 12.32 15.61
C PRO A 73 -0.76 13.46 14.69
N ALA A 74 -0.89 13.30 13.37
CA ALA A 74 -0.47 14.28 12.37
C ALA A 74 -1.62 15.17 11.85
N LEU A 75 -2.88 14.84 12.16
CA LEU A 75 -4.05 15.58 11.70
C LEU A 75 -4.91 16.05 12.88
N ARG A 76 -5.45 17.26 12.77
CA ARG A 76 -6.36 17.84 13.74
C ARG A 76 -7.61 18.36 13.03
N GLU A 77 -8.77 18.10 13.61
CA GLU A 77 -10.07 18.53 13.11
C GLU A 77 -10.46 19.85 13.77
N VAL A 78 -10.72 20.89 12.98
CA VAL A 78 -11.32 22.14 13.46
C VAL A 78 -12.64 22.39 12.75
N LEU A 79 -13.54 23.13 13.39
CA LEU A 79 -14.80 23.53 12.76
C LEU A 79 -14.66 24.93 12.15
N CYS A 80 -15.15 25.08 10.92
CA CYS A 80 -15.08 26.31 10.16
C CYS A 80 -16.45 26.69 9.63
N LEU A 81 -16.76 27.98 9.65
CA LEU A 81 -17.85 28.56 8.88
C LEU A 81 -17.36 28.91 7.48
N ARG A 82 -18.06 28.44 6.45
CA ARG A 82 -17.82 28.86 5.06
C ARG A 82 -18.43 30.24 4.83
N CYS A 83 -17.63 31.22 4.43
CA CYS A 83 -18.05 32.60 4.12
C CYS A 83 -18.01 32.87 2.60
N GLU A 84 -18.47 34.04 2.14
CA GLU A 84 -18.48 34.40 0.71
C GLU A 84 -17.07 34.33 0.08
N TYR A 85 -16.04 34.73 0.82
CA TYR A 85 -14.67 34.83 0.35
C TYR A 85 -13.69 33.86 1.03
N GLY A 86 -14.18 32.81 1.70
CA GLY A 86 -13.30 31.82 2.34
C GLY A 86 -13.91 31.14 3.57
N PHE A 87 -13.14 31.06 4.65
CA PHE A 87 -13.52 30.38 5.88
C PHE A 87 -13.33 31.28 7.10
N GLN A 88 -14.08 31.00 8.17
CA GLN A 88 -13.83 31.51 9.51
C GLN A 88 -13.71 30.32 10.45
N VAL A 89 -12.55 30.15 11.06
CA VAL A 89 -12.31 29.02 11.97
C VAL A 89 -12.86 29.36 13.35
N LEU A 90 -13.60 28.41 13.92
CA LEU A 90 -14.18 28.48 15.25
C LEU A 90 -13.18 27.91 16.26
N ASN A 91 -12.92 28.65 17.33
CA ASN A 91 -12.21 28.09 18.49
C ASN A 91 -13.21 27.54 19.52
N ARG A 92 -12.71 26.90 20.57
CA ARG A 92 -13.53 26.37 21.67
C ARG A 92 -14.50 27.39 22.30
N ALA A 93 -14.08 28.64 22.46
CA ALA A 93 -14.93 29.69 23.04
C ALA A 93 -16.08 30.08 22.11
N ASP A 94 -15.82 30.12 20.79
CA ASP A 94 -16.84 30.30 19.77
C ASP A 94 -17.84 29.13 19.81
N LEU A 95 -17.35 27.87 19.81
CA LEU A 95 -18.21 26.68 19.87
C LEU A 95 -19.11 26.65 21.10
N THR A 96 -18.53 26.89 22.29
CA THR A 96 -19.26 26.91 23.56
C THR A 96 -20.39 27.95 23.57
N ARG A 97 -20.19 29.09 22.90
CA ARG A 97 -21.21 30.15 22.81
C ARG A 97 -22.37 29.75 21.90
N HIS A 98 -22.10 28.98 20.85
CA HIS A 98 -23.07 28.72 19.79
C HIS A 98 -23.80 27.38 19.95
N GLY A 99 -23.38 26.52 20.87
CA GLY A 99 -24.15 25.34 21.25
C GLY A 99 -23.31 24.21 21.83
N HIS A 100 -23.93 23.03 21.91
CA HIS A 100 -23.25 21.81 22.33
C HIS A 100 -22.31 21.32 21.22
N GLU A 101 -21.01 21.30 21.48
CA GLU A 101 -19.97 21.02 20.48
C GLU A 101 -20.19 19.71 19.69
N PRO A 102 -20.49 18.56 20.32
CA PRO A 102 -20.83 17.34 19.58
C PRO A 102 -21.99 17.48 18.59
N MET A 103 -22.99 18.33 18.89
CA MET A 103 -24.10 18.57 17.96
C MET A 103 -23.67 19.45 16.79
N LEU A 104 -22.84 20.46 17.05
CA LEU A 104 -22.25 21.30 16.01
C LEU A 104 -21.35 20.47 15.09
N ARG A 105 -20.51 19.60 15.65
CA ARG A 105 -19.67 18.66 14.90
C ARG A 105 -20.51 17.71 14.05
N GLY A 106 -21.57 17.11 14.62
CA GLY A 106 -22.49 16.26 13.88
C GLY A 106 -23.12 16.97 12.68
N ARG A 107 -23.63 18.20 12.88
CA ARG A 107 -24.15 19.02 11.78
C ARG A 107 -23.08 19.35 10.73
N ALA A 108 -21.85 19.61 11.16
CA ALA A 108 -20.75 19.90 10.24
C ALA A 108 -20.42 18.70 9.34
N LEU A 109 -20.46 17.47 9.91
CA LEU A 109 -20.28 16.24 9.16
C LEU A 109 -21.44 15.98 8.19
N ASP A 110 -22.69 16.26 8.60
CA ASP A 110 -23.85 16.17 7.70
C ASP A 110 -23.69 17.12 6.49
N ASN A 111 -23.27 18.37 6.75
CA ASN A 111 -23.04 19.35 5.69
C ASN A 111 -21.92 18.91 4.74
N LEU A 112 -20.82 18.36 5.29
CA LEU A 112 -19.72 17.81 4.50
C LEU A 112 -20.21 16.66 3.61
N ALA A 113 -20.99 15.73 4.16
CA ALA A 113 -21.55 14.60 3.42
C ALA A 113 -22.52 15.03 2.30
N ALA A 114 -23.18 16.19 2.46
CA ALA A 114 -24.05 16.77 1.44
C ALA A 114 -23.29 17.47 0.30
N LEU A 115 -21.96 17.70 0.43
CA LEU A 115 -21.18 18.30 -0.65
C LEU A 115 -21.01 17.31 -1.82
N PRO A 116 -21.05 17.82 -3.07
CA PRO A 116 -20.81 17.00 -4.24
C PRO A 116 -19.38 16.45 -4.24
N ALA A 117 -19.21 15.26 -4.80
CA ALA A 117 -17.87 14.77 -5.12
C ALA A 117 -17.33 15.52 -6.33
N GLU A 118 -16.16 16.14 -6.18
CA GLU A 118 -15.48 16.89 -7.23
C GLU A 118 -14.16 16.21 -7.61
N GLY A 119 -13.88 16.16 -8.92
CA GLY A 119 -12.57 15.85 -9.49
C GLY A 119 -11.97 14.50 -9.08
N GLN A 120 -12.23 13.47 -9.87
CA GLN A 120 -11.67 12.14 -9.68
C GLN A 120 -10.84 11.73 -10.90
N LEU A 121 -9.61 11.27 -10.64
CA LEU A 121 -8.78 10.57 -11.60
C LEU A 121 -8.48 9.18 -11.07
N ILE A 122 -8.80 8.15 -11.85
CA ILE A 122 -8.36 6.78 -11.54
C ILE A 122 -6.97 6.63 -12.14
N LEU A 123 -5.97 6.49 -11.29
CA LEU A 123 -4.60 6.29 -11.72
C LEU A 123 -4.30 4.80 -11.71
N LYS A 124 -3.84 4.28 -12.84
CA LYS A 124 -3.27 2.94 -12.91
C LYS A 124 -1.83 3.00 -12.40
N VAL A 125 -1.51 2.19 -11.40
CA VAL A 125 -0.15 1.97 -10.88
C VAL A 125 0.20 0.52 -11.12
N ARG A 126 1.48 0.21 -11.38
CA ARG A 126 2.03 -1.15 -11.66
C ARG A 126 0.95 -2.22 -11.88
N ASP A 127 0.53 -2.90 -10.80
CA ASP A 127 -0.45 -3.99 -10.80
C ASP A 127 -1.77 -3.66 -10.07
N GLY A 128 -2.08 -2.38 -9.89
CA GLY A 128 -3.25 -1.93 -9.15
C GLY A 128 -3.79 -0.57 -9.60
N TYR A 129 -4.70 -0.04 -8.80
CA TYR A 129 -5.31 1.26 -9.04
C TYR A 129 -5.48 1.99 -7.71
N TRP A 130 -5.43 3.30 -7.81
CA TRP A 130 -5.76 4.21 -6.73
C TRP A 130 -6.50 5.39 -7.32
N HIS A 131 -7.41 5.96 -6.54
CA HIS A 131 -8.14 7.15 -6.91
C HIS A 131 -7.35 8.35 -6.41
N HIS A 132 -7.02 9.25 -7.32
CA HIS A 132 -6.57 10.59 -7.01
C HIS A 132 -7.78 11.51 -7.09
N VAL A 133 -8.24 11.96 -5.93
CA VAL A 133 -9.34 12.90 -5.80
C VAL A 133 -8.77 14.28 -5.54
N SER A 134 -9.09 15.25 -6.38
CA SER A 134 -8.56 16.61 -6.33
C SER A 134 -9.63 17.61 -6.73
N ALA A 135 -9.88 18.60 -5.87
CA ALA A 135 -10.88 19.62 -6.13
C ALA A 135 -10.42 21.03 -5.76
N VAL A 136 -11.19 22.06 -6.10
CA VAL A 136 -10.88 23.45 -5.74
C VAL A 136 -11.08 23.68 -4.24
N SER A 137 -12.07 23.01 -3.65
CA SER A 137 -12.41 23.15 -2.25
C SER A 137 -11.32 22.57 -1.33
N PRO A 138 -10.89 23.30 -0.29
CA PRO A 138 -10.00 22.73 0.72
C PRO A 138 -10.72 21.75 1.68
N LEU A 139 -12.04 21.58 1.52
CA LEU A 139 -12.83 20.58 2.26
C LEU A 139 -12.65 19.17 1.70
N THR A 140 -11.97 19.00 0.56
CA THR A 140 -11.80 17.68 -0.08
C THR A 140 -11.17 16.67 0.87
N SER A 141 -10.07 17.03 1.52
CA SER A 141 -9.39 16.18 2.51
C SER A 141 -10.27 15.84 3.71
N SER A 142 -11.17 16.74 4.12
CA SER A 142 -12.09 16.51 5.23
C SER A 142 -13.04 15.34 4.97
N HIS A 143 -13.29 14.98 3.70
CA HIS A 143 -14.08 13.80 3.36
C HIS A 143 -13.50 12.49 3.91
N LEU A 144 -12.24 12.46 4.36
CA LEU A 144 -11.72 11.33 5.15
C LEU A 144 -12.56 11.02 6.41
N LEU A 145 -13.18 12.03 7.02
CA LEU A 145 -14.01 11.87 8.22
C LEU A 145 -15.33 11.15 7.93
N GLU A 146 -15.76 11.11 6.66
CA GLU A 146 -16.98 10.44 6.19
C GLU A 146 -16.71 9.50 5.01
N LEU A 147 -15.48 8.98 4.90
CA LEU A 147 -14.97 8.32 3.70
C LEU A 147 -15.92 7.31 3.03
N PRO A 148 -16.71 6.47 3.73
CA PRO A 148 -17.62 5.53 3.07
C PRO A 148 -18.65 6.21 2.17
N HIS A 149 -19.28 7.30 2.66
CA HIS A 149 -20.29 8.02 1.88
C HIS A 149 -19.60 8.76 0.73
N TYR A 150 -18.43 9.36 0.96
CA TYR A 150 -17.68 10.03 -0.10
C TYR A 150 -17.24 9.06 -1.20
N TYR A 151 -16.71 7.89 -0.81
CA TYR A 151 -16.33 6.80 -1.71
C TYR A 151 -17.51 6.37 -2.57
N GLU A 152 -18.67 6.15 -1.96
CA GLU A 152 -19.89 5.79 -2.70
C GLU A 152 -20.29 6.86 -3.73
N ARG A 153 -20.17 8.15 -3.38
CA ARG A 153 -20.47 9.25 -4.32
C ARG A 153 -19.51 9.28 -5.51
N PHE A 154 -18.20 9.28 -5.29
CA PHE A 154 -17.26 9.41 -6.41
C PHE A 154 -17.08 8.11 -7.21
N SER A 155 -17.29 6.94 -6.60
CA SER A 155 -17.08 5.64 -7.27
C SER A 155 -18.27 5.20 -8.14
N GLY A 156 -19.32 6.03 -8.24
CA GLY A 156 -20.54 5.70 -8.97
C GLY A 156 -21.44 4.69 -8.22
N GLY A 157 -21.50 4.79 -6.90
CA GLY A 157 -22.38 3.97 -6.05
C GLY A 157 -21.74 2.70 -5.49
N LYS A 158 -20.42 2.50 -5.65
CA LYS A 158 -19.75 1.36 -5.01
C LYS A 158 -19.53 1.66 -3.53
N LYS A 159 -19.82 0.70 -2.68
CA LYS A 159 -19.53 0.82 -1.25
C LYS A 159 -18.05 0.58 -0.99
N LEU A 160 -17.51 1.32 -0.03
CA LEU A 160 -16.19 1.02 0.50
C LEU A 160 -16.22 -0.41 1.11
N PRO A 161 -15.24 -1.27 0.82
CA PRO A 161 -15.16 -2.59 1.43
C PRO A 161 -15.10 -2.51 2.96
N PRO A 162 -15.61 -3.52 3.69
CA PRO A 162 -15.51 -3.55 5.16
C PRO A 162 -14.05 -3.60 5.64
N GLU A 163 -13.14 -4.09 4.81
CA GLU A 163 -11.69 -4.02 5.00
C GLU A 163 -11.13 -2.59 5.01
N GLY A 164 -11.87 -1.61 4.48
CA GLY A 164 -11.50 -0.21 4.43
C GLY A 164 -10.65 0.17 3.21
N ALA A 165 -9.79 1.18 3.38
CA ALA A 165 -8.90 1.69 2.33
C ALA A 165 -7.56 2.14 2.89
N LEU A 166 -6.53 2.12 2.05
CA LEU A 166 -5.32 2.90 2.28
C LEU A 166 -5.54 4.30 1.74
N VAL A 167 -5.20 5.32 2.53
CA VAL A 167 -5.41 6.72 2.18
C VAL A 167 -4.18 7.57 2.47
N VAL A 168 -3.96 8.59 1.65
CA VAL A 168 -2.99 9.66 1.87
C VAL A 168 -3.71 10.98 1.66
N VAL A 169 -3.41 11.96 2.50
CA VAL A 169 -3.90 13.34 2.39
C VAL A 169 -2.72 14.27 2.18
N PRO A 170 -2.23 14.39 0.94
CA PRO A 170 -1.04 15.19 0.66
C PRO A 170 -1.32 16.69 0.87
N ALA A 171 -2.55 17.16 0.64
CA ALA A 171 -2.94 18.57 0.74
C ALA A 171 -4.43 18.70 1.07
N PRO A 172 -4.92 19.89 1.51
CA PRO A 172 -6.33 20.07 1.85
C PRO A 172 -7.31 19.76 0.72
N GLN A 173 -6.87 19.97 -0.52
CA GLN A 173 -7.66 19.76 -1.74
C GLN A 173 -7.56 18.34 -2.30
N GLN A 174 -6.77 17.45 -1.70
CA GLN A 174 -6.39 16.18 -2.30
C GLN A 174 -6.56 15.00 -1.35
N ILE A 175 -7.11 13.90 -1.88
CA ILE A 175 -7.10 12.58 -1.25
C ILE A 175 -6.58 11.59 -2.29
N LEU A 176 -5.64 10.76 -1.88
CA LEU A 176 -5.24 9.56 -2.60
C LEU A 176 -5.79 8.36 -1.85
N LEU A 177 -6.44 7.42 -2.54
CA LEU A 177 -6.99 6.26 -1.86
C LEU A 177 -6.95 4.99 -2.71
N SER A 178 -6.80 3.86 -2.06
CA SER A 178 -6.96 2.55 -2.67
C SER A 178 -7.82 1.67 -1.76
N SER A 179 -8.94 1.19 -2.29
CA SER A 179 -9.83 0.24 -1.60
C SER A 179 -9.08 -1.06 -1.31
N LEU A 180 -9.26 -1.60 -0.12
CA LEU A 180 -8.71 -2.90 0.27
C LEU A 180 -9.64 -4.03 -0.22
N GLU A 181 -9.75 -4.18 -1.53
CA GLU A 181 -10.55 -5.22 -2.19
C GLU A 181 -9.69 -6.22 -2.96
N ARG A 182 -10.26 -7.40 -3.29
CA ARG A 182 -9.55 -8.42 -4.07
C ARG A 182 -9.73 -8.20 -5.58
N PRO A 183 -8.68 -8.43 -6.40
CA PRO A 183 -7.29 -8.67 -5.99
C PRO A 183 -6.62 -7.35 -5.56
N PHE A 184 -5.86 -7.39 -4.46
CA PHE A 184 -5.09 -6.22 -4.00
C PHE A 184 -3.64 -6.31 -4.49
N SER A 185 -3.06 -5.17 -4.89
CA SER A 185 -1.64 -5.10 -5.28
C SER A 185 -0.78 -4.59 -4.13
N TYR A 186 0.23 -5.37 -3.77
CA TYR A 186 1.15 -5.01 -2.69
C TYR A 186 1.98 -3.76 -3.01
N HIS A 187 2.18 -3.44 -4.29
CA HIS A 187 2.93 -2.27 -4.73
C HIS A 187 2.23 -0.95 -4.42
N ILE A 188 0.93 -0.98 -4.11
CA ILE A 188 0.19 0.22 -3.77
C ILE A 188 0.77 0.91 -2.53
N LEU A 189 1.22 0.17 -1.52
CA LEU A 189 1.79 0.76 -0.30
C LEU A 189 3.05 1.61 -0.54
N PRO A 190 4.12 1.07 -1.16
CA PRO A 190 5.29 1.88 -1.48
C PRO A 190 4.95 2.99 -2.46
N ASP A 191 4.09 2.75 -3.47
CA ASP A 191 3.69 3.78 -4.43
C ASP A 191 2.93 4.95 -3.74
N LEU A 192 2.08 4.65 -2.74
CA LEU A 192 1.42 5.66 -1.89
C LEU A 192 2.43 6.43 -1.02
N ALA A 193 3.38 5.73 -0.40
CA ALA A 193 4.35 6.32 0.52
C ALA A 193 5.41 7.16 -0.19
N GLU A 194 5.75 6.80 -1.43
CA GLU A 194 6.69 7.52 -2.30
C GLU A 194 5.99 8.60 -3.13
N TYR A 195 4.66 8.77 -2.98
CA TYR A 195 3.94 9.79 -3.73
C TYR A 195 4.49 11.17 -3.42
N GLU A 196 5.07 11.81 -4.44
CA GLU A 196 5.44 13.21 -4.37
C GLU A 196 4.33 14.09 -4.96
N PRO A 197 3.76 15.00 -4.16
CA PRO A 197 2.79 15.97 -4.67
C PRO A 197 3.34 16.85 -5.80
N SER A 198 4.67 17.00 -5.87
CA SER A 198 5.39 17.80 -6.88
C SER A 198 5.00 17.45 -8.33
N GLN A 199 4.65 16.18 -8.59
CA GLN A 199 4.23 15.69 -9.91
C GLN A 199 2.89 16.28 -10.39
N TRP A 200 2.08 16.81 -9.47
CA TRP A 200 0.80 17.47 -9.74
C TRP A 200 0.80 18.94 -9.32
N GLY A 201 2.01 19.48 -9.10
CA GLY A 201 2.26 20.83 -8.60
C GLY A 201 2.47 20.83 -7.08
N GLN A 202 3.52 21.52 -6.62
CA GLN A 202 3.79 21.61 -5.19
C GLN A 202 2.57 22.17 -4.43
N PRO A 203 2.02 21.42 -3.46
CA PRO A 203 1.05 21.96 -2.53
C PRO A 203 1.75 23.03 -1.69
N LEU A 204 1.03 24.12 -1.41
CA LEU A 204 1.58 25.22 -0.59
C LEU A 204 1.93 24.72 0.82
N ASP A 205 1.12 23.81 1.38
CA ASP A 205 1.32 23.23 2.71
C ASP A 205 0.80 21.79 2.74
N PRO A 206 1.67 20.77 2.93
CA PRO A 206 1.21 19.39 3.01
C PRO A 206 0.45 19.13 4.31
N LEU A 207 -0.68 18.42 4.23
CA LEU A 207 -1.47 18.05 5.42
C LEU A 207 -0.77 16.97 6.24
N SER A 208 -0.47 15.86 5.58
CA SER A 208 0.22 14.74 6.20
C SER A 208 1.02 13.98 5.15
N PRO A 209 2.30 13.66 5.43
CA PRO A 209 3.09 12.80 4.56
C PRO A 209 2.75 11.31 4.77
N HIS A 210 2.03 10.95 5.83
CA HIS A 210 1.78 9.56 6.19
C HIS A 210 0.70 8.89 5.34
N VAL A 211 0.84 7.58 5.16
CA VAL A 211 -0.21 6.69 4.69
C VAL A 211 -1.02 6.24 5.90
N TYR A 212 -2.34 6.17 5.76
CA TYR A 212 -3.25 5.68 6.78
C TYR A 212 -4.07 4.52 6.25
N TRP A 213 -4.38 3.57 7.10
CA TRP A 213 -5.48 2.63 6.91
C TRP A 213 -6.73 3.22 7.52
N TRP A 214 -7.68 3.58 6.66
CA TRP A 214 -9.02 3.95 7.09
C TRP A 214 -9.81 2.68 7.37
N LEU A 215 -10.30 2.52 8.59
CA LEU A 215 -11.12 1.39 9.03
C LEU A 215 -12.18 1.87 10.03
N ASP A 216 -13.46 1.71 9.68
CA ASP A 216 -14.60 1.98 10.57
C ASP A 216 -14.53 3.37 11.25
N GLY A 217 -14.31 4.41 10.45
CA GLY A 217 -14.22 5.80 10.93
C GLY A 217 -12.89 6.15 11.61
N ARG A 218 -11.93 5.23 11.69
CA ARG A 218 -10.61 5.44 12.29
C ARG A 218 -9.53 5.52 11.22
N LEU A 219 -8.54 6.37 11.45
CA LEU A 219 -7.33 6.45 10.63
C LEU A 219 -6.16 5.87 11.44
N ILE A 220 -5.62 4.76 10.96
CA ILE A 220 -4.49 4.06 11.59
C ILE A 220 -3.26 4.35 10.75
N GLU A 221 -2.24 4.98 11.33
CA GLU A 221 -0.99 5.30 10.62
C GLU A 221 -0.24 4.02 10.23
N VAL A 222 0.19 3.93 8.96
CA VAL A 222 0.90 2.75 8.41
C VAL A 222 2.31 3.09 7.92
N THR A 223 2.75 4.32 8.08
CA THR A 223 4.12 4.74 7.82
C THR A 223 4.68 5.51 9.00
N LYS A 224 5.93 5.27 9.34
CA LYS A 224 6.66 6.04 10.35
C LYS A 224 7.77 6.85 9.70
N ARG A 225 8.01 8.05 10.23
CA ARG A 225 9.14 8.88 9.85
C ARG A 225 10.40 8.40 10.58
N ARG A 226 11.48 8.16 9.84
CA ARG A 226 12.82 7.86 10.37
C ARG A 226 13.52 9.14 10.81
N GLU A 227 14.64 8.99 11.53
CA GLU A 227 15.48 10.12 11.97
C GLU A 227 15.98 10.98 10.81
N ASN A 228 16.27 10.37 9.66
CA ASN A 228 16.68 11.07 8.43
C ASN A 228 15.52 11.77 7.70
N GLY A 229 14.30 11.68 8.23
CA GLY A 229 13.11 12.27 7.64
C GLY A 229 12.40 11.42 6.59
N GLU A 230 12.95 10.26 6.19
CA GLU A 230 12.30 9.36 5.24
C GLU A 230 11.11 8.65 5.87
N LEU A 231 10.08 8.39 5.08
CA LEU A 231 8.98 7.52 5.49
C LEU A 231 9.35 6.06 5.28
N ARG A 232 9.03 5.23 6.27
CA ARG A 232 9.10 3.77 6.18
C ARG A 232 7.71 3.21 6.40
N VAL A 233 7.29 2.28 5.55
CA VAL A 233 6.08 1.47 5.78
C VAL A 233 6.26 0.65 7.07
N ASP A 234 5.30 0.80 7.99
CA ASP A 234 5.19 0.10 9.26
C ASP A 234 3.75 -0.40 9.42
N LEU A 235 3.46 -1.58 8.86
CA LEU A 235 2.11 -2.14 8.84
C LEU A 235 1.76 -2.75 10.21
N PRO A 236 0.62 -2.36 10.81
CA PRO A 236 0.02 -3.11 11.91
C PRO A 236 -0.20 -4.58 11.51
N ASP A 237 -0.06 -5.51 12.48
CA ASP A 237 -0.17 -6.95 12.22
C ASP A 237 -1.50 -7.34 11.56
N ASP A 238 -2.61 -6.75 12.02
CA ASP A 238 -3.94 -6.97 11.46
C ASP A 238 -4.03 -6.57 9.98
N LEU A 239 -3.45 -5.41 9.63
CA LEU A 239 -3.41 -4.93 8.25
C LEU A 239 -2.48 -5.79 7.39
N ARG A 240 -1.34 -6.22 7.93
CA ARG A 240 -0.42 -7.12 7.23
C ARG A 240 -1.12 -8.42 6.87
N TYR A 241 -1.75 -9.06 7.85
CA TYR A 241 -2.52 -10.29 7.64
C TYR A 241 -3.65 -10.08 6.62
N LEU A 242 -4.35 -8.95 6.70
CA LEU A 242 -5.40 -8.59 5.76
C LEU A 242 -4.88 -8.43 4.34
N ILE A 243 -3.82 -7.65 4.12
CA ILE A 243 -3.23 -7.42 2.79
C ILE A 243 -2.75 -8.74 2.20
N ASP A 244 -2.10 -9.58 3.00
CA ASP A 244 -1.66 -10.90 2.55
C ASP A 244 -2.85 -11.74 2.05
N ARG A 245 -3.95 -11.73 2.81
CA ARG A 245 -5.19 -12.39 2.42
C ARG A 245 -5.76 -11.82 1.12
N LEU A 246 -5.69 -10.50 0.91
CA LEU A 246 -6.24 -9.84 -0.27
C LEU A 246 -5.39 -10.01 -1.55
N VAL A 247 -4.08 -10.17 -1.40
CA VAL A 247 -3.16 -10.43 -2.51
C VAL A 247 -3.24 -11.89 -2.95
N ALA A 248 -3.42 -12.81 -1.99
CA ALA A 248 -3.53 -14.22 -2.29
C ALA A 248 -4.75 -14.52 -3.18
N PRO A 249 -4.62 -15.44 -4.15
CA PRO A 249 -5.76 -15.92 -4.92
C PRO A 249 -6.88 -16.44 -3.99
N PRO A 250 -8.14 -16.42 -4.46
CA PRO A 250 -9.20 -17.11 -3.72
C PRO A 250 -8.81 -18.59 -3.54
N ASP A 251 -9.19 -19.15 -2.40
CA ASP A 251 -9.07 -20.58 -2.06
C ASP A 251 -7.67 -21.13 -1.76
N VAL A 252 -6.56 -20.40 -1.95
CA VAL A 252 -5.24 -20.94 -1.55
C VAL A 252 -5.07 -21.00 -0.02
N ARG A 253 -4.29 -21.97 0.47
CA ARG A 253 -3.75 -21.89 1.84
C ARG A 253 -2.81 -20.70 1.91
N LEU A 254 -3.28 -19.59 2.49
CA LEU A 254 -2.59 -18.30 2.52
C LEU A 254 -1.11 -18.42 2.93
N MET A 255 -0.83 -19.17 3.99
CA MET A 255 0.53 -19.37 4.49
C MET A 255 1.45 -20.11 3.51
N HIS A 256 0.88 -21.03 2.71
CA HIS A 256 1.63 -21.75 1.68
C HIS A 256 2.06 -20.76 0.59
N TYR A 257 1.08 -19.97 0.12
CA TYR A 257 1.31 -18.94 -0.87
C TYR A 257 2.30 -17.88 -0.37
N GLN A 258 2.12 -17.31 0.83
CA GLN A 258 3.03 -16.33 1.41
C GLN A 258 4.46 -16.88 1.53
N PHE A 259 4.62 -18.10 2.05
CA PHE A 259 5.95 -18.64 2.28
C PHE A 259 6.72 -18.84 0.97
N GLY A 260 6.05 -19.40 -0.05
CA GLY A 260 6.63 -19.64 -1.37
C GLY A 260 6.79 -18.37 -2.22
N HIS A 261 5.89 -17.41 -2.16
CA HIS A 261 5.95 -16.23 -3.04
C HIS A 261 6.62 -15.01 -2.39
N ARG A 262 6.75 -14.98 -1.06
CA ARG A 262 7.26 -13.81 -0.32
C ARG A 262 8.37 -14.16 0.66
N THR A 263 8.10 -15.00 1.65
CA THR A 263 9.04 -15.21 2.77
C THR A 263 10.41 -15.71 2.29
N ILE A 264 10.45 -16.75 1.45
CA ILE A 264 11.71 -17.28 0.91
C ILE A 264 12.47 -16.23 0.07
N PRO A 265 11.87 -15.61 -0.97
CA PRO A 265 12.61 -14.65 -1.79
C PRO A 265 13.03 -13.39 -1.01
N ASP A 266 12.23 -12.89 -0.08
CA ASP A 266 12.57 -11.70 0.72
C ASP A 266 13.76 -11.98 1.65
N LEU A 267 13.74 -13.12 2.37
CA LEU A 267 14.88 -13.53 3.20
C LEU A 267 16.14 -13.81 2.37
N ALA A 268 15.97 -14.29 1.14
CA ALA A 268 17.10 -14.48 0.23
C ALA A 268 17.69 -13.15 -0.26
N VAL A 269 16.87 -12.11 -0.47
CA VAL A 269 17.35 -10.74 -0.76
C VAL A 269 18.08 -10.16 0.44
N GLU A 270 17.53 -10.26 1.64
CA GLU A 270 18.19 -9.77 2.86
C GLU A 270 19.52 -10.48 3.11
N ALA A 271 19.58 -11.78 2.86
CA ALA A 271 20.78 -12.58 2.97
C ALA A 271 21.73 -12.46 1.75
N GLU A 272 21.35 -11.76 0.68
CA GLU A 272 22.20 -11.59 -0.50
C GLU A 272 23.50 -10.85 -0.15
N GLY A 273 23.46 -9.94 0.83
CA GLY A 273 24.66 -9.32 1.39
C GLY A 273 25.65 -10.31 2.03
N LYS A 274 25.18 -11.52 2.38
CA LYS A 274 25.92 -12.62 3.01
C LYS A 274 25.89 -13.87 2.15
N ARG A 275 26.23 -13.70 0.87
CA ARG A 275 26.12 -14.67 -0.23
C ARG A 275 26.30 -16.15 0.14
N GLU A 276 27.32 -16.54 0.90
CA GLU A 276 27.56 -17.95 1.22
C GLU A 276 26.58 -18.53 2.24
N GLU A 277 25.99 -17.71 3.11
CA GLU A 277 25.04 -18.14 4.14
C GLU A 277 23.74 -18.69 3.51
N VAL A 278 23.29 -18.14 2.37
CA VAL A 278 22.08 -18.60 1.68
C VAL A 278 22.16 -20.08 1.28
N PHE A 279 23.34 -20.59 0.95
CA PHE A 279 23.57 -21.99 0.56
C PHE A 279 24.15 -22.84 1.71
N SER A 280 23.91 -22.43 2.94
CA SER A 280 24.26 -23.17 4.14
C SER A 280 23.11 -24.11 4.57
N LYS A 281 23.45 -25.12 5.37
CA LYS A 281 22.44 -26.00 5.97
C LYS A 281 21.62 -25.23 6.99
N GLU A 282 22.25 -24.29 7.68
CA GLU A 282 21.71 -23.46 8.74
C GLU A 282 20.60 -22.55 8.22
N PHE A 283 20.81 -21.92 7.05
CA PHE A 283 19.77 -21.11 6.40
C PHE A 283 18.55 -21.94 6.02
N GLY A 284 18.76 -23.12 5.43
CA GLY A 284 17.68 -24.06 5.13
C GLY A 284 16.92 -24.50 6.38
N LEU A 285 17.64 -24.82 7.47
CA LEU A 285 17.03 -25.17 8.76
C LEU A 285 16.28 -23.99 9.40
N GLY A 286 16.78 -22.77 9.27
CA GLY A 286 16.13 -21.55 9.74
C GLY A 286 14.78 -21.33 9.06
N LEU A 287 14.74 -21.48 7.72
CA LEU A 287 13.48 -21.42 6.95
C LEU A 287 12.50 -22.53 7.34
N LEU A 288 12.97 -23.76 7.57
CA LEU A 288 12.12 -24.82 8.11
C LEU A 288 11.61 -24.49 9.52
N GLY A 289 12.42 -23.81 10.34
CA GLY A 289 12.02 -23.28 11.64
C GLY A 289 10.86 -22.29 11.51
N LEU A 290 11.02 -21.26 10.66
CA LEU A 290 9.99 -20.26 10.35
C LEU A 290 8.70 -20.89 9.82
N TRP A 291 8.82 -21.86 8.91
CA TRP A 291 7.66 -22.64 8.45
C TRP A 291 6.94 -23.30 9.61
N ARG A 292 7.65 -23.89 10.57
CA ARG A 292 7.03 -24.62 11.69
C ARG A 292 6.45 -23.70 12.77
N SER A 293 7.07 -22.55 13.00
CA SER A 293 6.66 -21.62 14.06
C SER A 293 5.61 -20.62 13.62
N GLU A 294 5.74 -20.04 12.43
CA GLU A 294 4.94 -18.88 11.99
C GLU A 294 3.90 -19.24 10.92
N HIS A 295 4.28 -20.06 9.94
CA HIS A 295 3.41 -20.34 8.78
C HIS A 295 2.65 -21.67 8.86
N GLY A 296 3.15 -22.64 9.62
CA GLY A 296 2.61 -24.00 9.76
C GLY A 296 1.64 -24.16 10.92
N ARG A 297 1.43 -23.11 11.73
CA ARG A 297 0.54 -23.12 12.90
C ARG A 297 -0.38 -21.90 13.03
N PRO A 298 -1.08 -21.40 11.99
CA PRO A 298 -2.11 -20.42 12.25
C PRO A 298 -3.25 -21.14 12.98
N GLN A 299 -3.49 -20.79 14.24
CA GLN A 299 -4.63 -21.28 15.03
C GLN A 299 -5.99 -20.93 14.39
N TYR A 300 -5.99 -20.10 13.34
CA TYR A 300 -7.17 -19.53 12.70
C TYR A 300 -7.30 -19.84 11.20
N ALA A 301 -6.42 -20.68 10.62
CA ALA A 301 -6.57 -21.07 9.21
C ALA A 301 -7.55 -22.26 9.10
N PRO A 302 -8.58 -22.21 8.23
CA PRO A 302 -9.50 -23.33 8.04
C PRO A 302 -8.80 -24.59 7.51
N ASN A 303 -7.63 -24.43 6.88
CA ASN A 303 -6.78 -25.52 6.37
C ASN A 303 -5.32 -25.31 6.81
N PRO A 304 -4.93 -25.68 8.05
CA PRO A 304 -3.56 -25.51 8.51
C PRO A 304 -2.60 -26.38 7.71
N LEU A 305 -1.37 -25.90 7.52
CA LEU A 305 -0.35 -26.61 6.77
C LEU A 305 0.30 -27.70 7.63
N PRO A 306 0.63 -28.87 7.06
CA PRO A 306 1.37 -29.88 7.79
C PRO A 306 2.77 -29.36 8.14
N VAL A 307 3.09 -29.38 9.42
CA VAL A 307 4.35 -28.90 10.01
C VAL A 307 5.58 -29.63 9.43
N ASP A 308 5.41 -30.88 9.00
CA ASP A 308 6.47 -31.75 8.46
C ASP A 308 6.48 -31.87 6.92
N GLY A 309 5.63 -31.12 6.23
CA GLY A 309 5.50 -31.24 4.77
C GLY A 309 6.53 -30.45 3.96
N LEU A 310 7.16 -29.41 4.55
CA LEU A 310 8.21 -28.65 3.89
C LEU A 310 9.57 -29.34 4.09
N ARG A 311 10.32 -29.51 3.00
CA ARG A 311 11.67 -30.07 3.00
C ARG A 311 12.63 -29.11 2.31
N ALA A 312 13.81 -28.93 2.87
CA ALA A 312 14.89 -28.15 2.26
C ALA A 312 16.09 -29.06 2.01
N GLU A 313 16.73 -28.91 0.86
CA GLU A 313 17.97 -29.63 0.53
C GLU A 313 18.92 -28.78 -0.30
N LEU A 314 20.21 -28.96 -0.05
CA LEU A 314 21.26 -28.41 -0.90
C LEU A 314 21.54 -29.40 -2.04
N ALA A 315 21.58 -28.88 -3.26
CA ALA A 315 21.84 -29.65 -4.46
C ALA A 315 22.81 -28.90 -5.39
N TRP A 316 23.40 -29.63 -6.32
CA TRP A 316 24.32 -29.11 -7.33
C TRP A 316 23.80 -29.45 -8.71
N LEU A 317 23.57 -28.43 -9.55
CA LEU A 317 23.13 -28.62 -10.94
C LEU A 317 24.23 -29.21 -11.82
N ASP A 318 25.42 -28.66 -11.62
CA ASP A 318 26.70 -29.01 -12.23
C ASP A 318 27.79 -28.60 -11.23
N ASN A 319 29.05 -28.64 -11.63
CA ASN A 319 30.19 -28.27 -10.76
C ASN A 319 30.29 -26.75 -10.48
N ARG A 320 29.28 -25.96 -10.85
CA ARG A 320 29.31 -24.49 -10.80
C ARG A 320 28.02 -23.85 -10.31
N HIS A 321 26.90 -24.56 -10.20
CA HIS A 321 25.65 -23.96 -9.70
C HIS A 321 25.15 -24.72 -8.48
N ARG A 322 24.98 -23.96 -7.41
CA ARG A 322 24.41 -24.42 -6.14
C ARG A 322 22.93 -24.09 -6.12
N LEU A 323 22.15 -25.02 -5.61
CA LEU A 323 20.73 -24.87 -5.39
C LEU A 323 20.42 -25.13 -3.93
N LEU A 324 19.58 -24.29 -3.34
CA LEU A 324 18.82 -24.63 -2.15
C LEU A 324 17.38 -24.85 -2.58
N LEU A 325 16.97 -26.13 -2.66
CA LEU A 325 15.67 -26.57 -3.12
C LEU A 325 14.72 -26.73 -1.93
N PHE A 326 13.51 -26.21 -2.07
CA PHE A 326 12.40 -26.44 -1.17
C PHE A 326 11.32 -27.27 -1.86
N ALA A 327 10.89 -28.35 -1.23
CA ALA A 327 9.73 -29.13 -1.62
C ALA A 327 8.60 -28.89 -0.62
N PHE A 328 7.48 -28.40 -1.13
CA PHE A 328 6.33 -28.03 -0.32
C PHE A 328 5.38 -29.22 -0.10
N PRO A 329 4.48 -29.17 0.90
CA PRO A 329 3.39 -30.12 0.99
C PRO A 329 2.58 -30.11 -0.31
N LYS A 330 1.95 -31.25 -0.64
CA LYS A 330 1.11 -31.37 -1.84
C LYS A 330 0.12 -30.17 -1.92
N PRO A 331 0.13 -29.41 -3.03
CA PRO A 331 -0.85 -28.37 -3.31
C PRO A 331 -2.28 -28.89 -3.18
N LEU A 332 -3.14 -28.11 -2.52
CA LEU A 332 -4.60 -28.33 -2.53
C LEU A 332 -5.29 -27.50 -3.61
N HIS A 333 -4.66 -26.41 -4.03
CA HIS A 333 -5.18 -25.44 -4.99
C HIS A 333 -4.12 -25.13 -6.05
N ASP A 334 -4.54 -24.62 -7.20
CA ASP A 334 -3.67 -24.47 -8.37
C ASP A 334 -2.52 -23.50 -8.12
N LYS A 335 -2.81 -22.40 -7.43
CA LYS A 335 -1.84 -21.36 -7.11
C LYS A 335 -0.99 -21.68 -5.88
N GLU A 336 -0.97 -22.94 -5.44
CA GLU A 336 -0.04 -23.39 -4.40
C GLU A 336 1.22 -24.01 -5.02
N VAL A 337 2.32 -23.81 -4.31
CA VAL A 337 3.66 -24.10 -4.82
C VAL A 337 4.00 -25.58 -4.63
N PHE A 338 4.62 -26.19 -5.63
CA PHE A 338 5.21 -27.53 -5.51
C PHE A 338 6.65 -27.47 -5.01
N PHE A 339 7.44 -26.65 -5.70
CA PHE A 339 8.87 -26.52 -5.47
C PHE A 339 9.31 -25.08 -5.63
N THR A 340 10.28 -24.69 -4.83
CA THR A 340 11.03 -23.45 -5.05
C THR A 340 12.51 -23.74 -4.97
N ALA A 341 13.32 -22.93 -5.64
CA ALA A 341 14.77 -23.05 -5.53
C ALA A 341 15.42 -21.67 -5.56
N LEU A 342 16.35 -21.47 -4.63
CA LEU A 342 17.37 -20.45 -4.78
C LEU A 342 18.51 -21.07 -5.56
N ALA A 343 18.96 -20.42 -6.63
CA ALA A 343 20.06 -20.91 -7.43
C ALA A 343 21.07 -19.79 -7.69
N ARG A 344 22.35 -20.15 -7.61
CA ARG A 344 23.45 -19.24 -7.94
C ARG A 344 24.57 -20.00 -8.62
N ARG A 345 25.26 -19.32 -9.52
CA ARG A 345 26.56 -19.76 -10.04
C ARG A 345 27.68 -19.38 -9.06
N ASP A 346 28.50 -20.34 -8.67
CA ASP A 346 29.61 -20.15 -7.74
C ASP A 346 30.53 -18.98 -8.12
N GLY A 347 30.90 -18.21 -7.11
CA GLY A 347 31.86 -17.10 -7.18
C GLY A 347 31.35 -15.79 -7.79
N VAL A 348 30.42 -15.83 -8.77
CA VAL A 348 30.10 -14.62 -9.58
C VAL A 348 28.64 -14.55 -10.05
N GLY A 349 27.77 -15.48 -9.64
CA GLY A 349 26.37 -15.49 -10.08
C GLY A 349 25.47 -14.53 -9.31
N GLU A 350 24.53 -13.92 -10.01
CA GLU A 350 23.31 -13.34 -9.42
C GLU A 350 22.50 -14.44 -8.73
N LEU A 351 21.90 -14.13 -7.58
CA LEU A 351 21.01 -15.06 -6.88
C LEU A 351 19.64 -15.03 -7.56
N ARG A 352 19.15 -16.20 -7.95
CA ARG A 352 17.89 -16.36 -8.68
C ARG A 352 16.92 -17.20 -7.89
N TYR A 353 15.65 -16.85 -8.00
CA TYR A 353 14.56 -17.56 -7.39
C TYR A 353 13.68 -18.23 -8.43
N PHE A 354 13.50 -19.53 -8.30
CA PHE A 354 12.65 -20.32 -9.19
C PHE A 354 11.46 -20.85 -8.40
N LEU A 355 10.29 -20.86 -9.03
CA LEU A 355 9.04 -21.33 -8.44
C LEU A 355 8.29 -22.20 -9.44
N LEU A 356 7.76 -23.33 -8.96
CA LEU A 356 6.89 -24.22 -9.72
C LEU A 356 5.52 -24.34 -9.03
N GLU A 357 4.47 -23.89 -9.69
CA GLU A 357 3.07 -23.94 -9.24
C GLU A 357 2.15 -24.37 -10.39
N HIS A 358 0.83 -24.50 -10.22
CA HIS A 358 -0.06 -24.58 -11.38
C HIS A 358 -0.46 -23.20 -11.89
N ASN A 359 -0.64 -23.12 -13.21
CA ASN A 359 -1.36 -22.05 -13.85
C ASN A 359 -2.53 -22.64 -14.65
N VAL A 360 -3.61 -21.87 -14.76
CA VAL A 360 -4.74 -22.23 -15.63
C VAL A 360 -4.50 -21.54 -16.96
N VAL A 361 -4.23 -22.33 -18.00
CA VAL A 361 -4.01 -21.85 -19.37
C VAL A 361 -5.05 -22.50 -20.25
N ASP A 362 -5.91 -21.69 -20.87
CA ASP A 362 -7.03 -22.16 -21.70
C ASP A 362 -7.99 -23.12 -20.98
N GLY A 363 -8.20 -22.91 -19.68
CA GLY A 363 -9.04 -23.77 -18.83
C GLY A 363 -8.37 -25.09 -18.41
N GLU A 364 -7.15 -25.36 -18.86
CA GLU A 364 -6.37 -26.53 -18.45
C GLU A 364 -5.36 -26.16 -17.35
N GLN A 365 -5.31 -26.99 -16.30
CA GLN A 365 -4.29 -26.88 -15.26
C GLN A 365 -2.96 -27.43 -15.78
N LYS A 366 -1.95 -26.56 -15.87
CA LYS A 366 -0.60 -26.94 -16.28
C LYS A 366 0.41 -26.38 -15.29
N PRO A 367 1.40 -27.17 -14.83
CA PRO A 367 2.41 -26.60 -13.96
C PRO A 367 3.27 -25.59 -14.72
N ARG A 368 3.52 -24.46 -14.09
CA ARG A 368 4.25 -23.31 -14.61
C ARG A 368 5.55 -23.14 -13.84
N LEU A 369 6.66 -23.04 -14.57
CA LEU A 369 7.94 -22.61 -14.04
C LEU A 369 8.12 -21.12 -14.26
N THR A 370 8.43 -20.45 -13.17
CA THR A 370 8.72 -19.03 -13.15
C THR A 370 10.12 -18.78 -12.58
N GLU A 371 10.83 -17.80 -13.15
CA GLU A 371 12.06 -17.24 -12.59
C GLU A 371 11.84 -15.79 -12.14
N ARG A 372 12.35 -15.47 -10.95
CA ARG A 372 12.48 -14.11 -10.43
C ARG A 372 13.96 -13.85 -10.15
N ARG A 373 14.48 -12.73 -10.68
CA ARG A 373 15.81 -12.24 -10.32
C ARG A 373 15.71 -11.50 -9.00
N LEU A 374 16.49 -11.90 -8.00
CA LEU A 374 16.42 -11.25 -6.70
C LEU A 374 17.02 -9.85 -6.80
N GLY A 375 16.37 -8.88 -6.16
CA GLY A 375 16.64 -7.46 -6.38
C GLY A 375 15.87 -6.83 -7.56
N SER A 376 15.21 -7.64 -8.40
CA SER A 376 14.18 -7.17 -9.32
C SER A 376 12.79 -7.74 -8.96
N TRP A 377 11.76 -7.00 -9.33
CA TRP A 377 10.37 -7.47 -9.24
C TRP A 377 9.90 -8.13 -10.54
N GLU A 378 10.81 -8.35 -11.48
CA GLU A 378 10.48 -8.96 -12.76
C GLU A 378 10.33 -10.48 -12.59
N GLU A 379 9.11 -10.93 -12.82
CA GLU A 379 8.75 -12.33 -12.89
C GLU A 379 8.69 -12.76 -14.35
N VAL A 380 9.55 -13.71 -14.74
CA VAL A 380 9.58 -14.24 -16.11
C VAL A 380 8.99 -15.64 -16.11
N GLU A 381 7.88 -15.80 -16.81
CA GLU A 381 7.35 -17.13 -17.11
C GLU A 381 8.30 -17.83 -18.08
N LEU A 382 8.91 -18.93 -17.62
CA LEU A 382 9.89 -19.67 -18.42
C LEU A 382 9.22 -20.76 -19.24
N ARG A 383 8.34 -21.54 -18.61
CA ARG A 383 7.74 -22.76 -19.21
C ARG A 383 6.40 -23.12 -18.59
N VAL A 384 5.52 -23.71 -19.41
CA VAL A 384 4.25 -24.32 -19.01
C VAL A 384 4.28 -25.83 -19.30
N GLY A 385 3.61 -26.64 -18.48
CA GLY A 385 3.51 -28.10 -18.64
C GLY A 385 4.70 -28.89 -18.07
N VAL A 386 5.57 -28.26 -17.27
CA VAL A 386 6.66 -28.96 -16.58
C VAL A 386 6.05 -29.95 -15.60
N LYS A 387 6.38 -31.24 -15.65
CA LYS A 387 5.82 -32.20 -14.68
C LYS A 387 6.12 -31.71 -13.25
N ALA A 388 5.12 -31.74 -12.36
CA ALA A 388 5.26 -31.38 -10.95
C ALA A 388 6.07 -32.43 -10.14
N THR A 389 7.30 -32.67 -10.57
CA THR A 389 8.25 -33.60 -9.96
C THR A 389 9.57 -32.89 -9.77
N LYS A 390 10.25 -33.20 -8.67
CA LYS A 390 11.57 -32.65 -8.35
C LYS A 390 12.55 -32.74 -9.52
N ARG A 391 12.60 -33.90 -10.21
CA ARG A 391 13.50 -34.10 -11.35
C ARG A 391 13.19 -33.17 -12.53
N ALA A 392 11.91 -32.99 -12.87
CA ALA A 392 11.52 -32.12 -13.96
C ALA A 392 11.76 -30.64 -13.65
N PHE A 393 11.49 -30.22 -12.40
CA PHE A 393 11.82 -28.88 -11.93
C PHE A 393 13.32 -28.59 -12.03
N PHE A 394 14.14 -29.51 -11.49
CA PHE A 394 15.60 -29.40 -11.53
C PHE A 394 16.14 -29.32 -12.96
N ASN A 395 15.66 -30.19 -13.86
CA ASN A 395 16.05 -30.17 -15.27
C ASN A 395 15.65 -28.87 -15.98
N ALA A 396 14.51 -28.27 -15.61
CA ALA A 396 14.05 -27.03 -16.21
C ALA A 396 14.91 -25.84 -15.78
N ILE A 397 15.30 -25.75 -14.50
CA ILE A 397 16.30 -24.78 -14.02
C ILE A 397 17.64 -24.99 -14.74
N ALA A 398 18.04 -26.25 -14.93
CA ALA A 398 19.29 -26.56 -15.62
C ALA A 398 19.31 -26.02 -17.05
N LEU A 399 18.22 -26.24 -17.78
CA LEU A 399 18.08 -25.76 -19.14
C LEU A 399 18.11 -24.23 -19.21
N GLN A 400 17.53 -23.53 -18.23
CA GLN A 400 17.56 -22.07 -18.17
C GLN A 400 19.00 -21.52 -18.06
N PHE A 401 19.83 -22.09 -17.18
CA PHE A 401 21.24 -21.68 -17.08
C PHE A 401 22.06 -22.04 -18.34
N LEU A 402 21.64 -23.07 -19.09
CA LEU A 402 22.31 -23.47 -20.33
C LEU A 402 21.96 -22.54 -21.50
N THR A 403 20.71 -22.07 -21.61
CA THR A 403 20.27 -21.18 -22.70
C THR A 403 20.87 -19.79 -22.63
N GLU A 404 21.17 -19.28 -21.43
CA GLU A 404 21.83 -17.98 -21.24
C GLU A 404 23.29 -17.93 -21.68
N ARG A 405 23.94 -19.08 -21.90
CA ARG A 405 25.31 -19.15 -22.43
C ARG A 405 25.39 -18.77 -23.93
N GLY A 406 24.28 -18.33 -24.52
CA GLY A 406 24.13 -18.00 -25.93
C GLY A 406 23.95 -19.25 -26.81
N PRO A 407 23.31 -19.12 -27.98
CA PRO A 407 23.04 -20.25 -28.88
C PRO A 407 24.30 -20.95 -29.44
N GLY A 408 25.50 -20.43 -29.17
CA GLY A 408 26.74 -20.80 -29.86
C GLY A 408 27.44 -22.11 -29.45
N ARG A 409 27.00 -22.84 -28.41
CA ARG A 409 27.78 -24.03 -27.95
C ARG A 409 27.02 -25.33 -27.63
N LEU A 410 25.70 -25.33 -27.53
CA LEU A 410 24.97 -26.49 -26.96
C LEU A 410 24.27 -27.41 -27.98
N LEU A 411 24.09 -27.01 -29.23
CA LEU A 411 23.40 -27.84 -30.23
C LEU A 411 24.24 -28.99 -30.84
N ARG A 412 25.52 -29.16 -30.48
CA ARG A 412 26.39 -30.19 -31.08
C ARG A 412 26.64 -31.45 -30.24
N ARG A 413 26.12 -31.57 -29.01
CA ARG A 413 26.47 -32.71 -28.13
C ARG A 413 25.33 -33.56 -27.59
N PHE A 414 24.06 -33.24 -27.86
CA PHE A 414 22.93 -34.04 -27.36
C PHE A 414 22.19 -34.88 -28.42
N PHE A 415 22.67 -34.89 -29.68
CA PHE A 415 22.17 -35.79 -30.74
C PHE A 415 23.29 -36.64 -31.34
N ARG A 416 24.01 -37.39 -30.51
CA ARG A 416 24.78 -38.57 -30.91
C ARG A 416 24.68 -39.64 -29.84
#